data_AF-N6Z210-F1
#
_entry.id   AF-N6Z210-F1
#
_cell.length_a   1.000
_cell.length_b   1.000
_cell.length_c   1.000
_cell.angle_alpha   90.00
_cell.angle_beta   90.00
_cell.angle_gamma   90.00
#
_symmetry.space_group_name_H-M   'P 1'
#
loop_
_entity.id
_entity.type
_entity.pdbx_description
1 polymer ?
#
loop_
_entity_poly.entity_id
_entity_poly.type
_entity_poly.pdbx_seq_one_letter_code
_entity_poly.pdbx_strand_id
1 'polypeptide(L)'
;MNDAARNADAEARELADFLAGQAPVQVAAAGWMVRRQDGLSPEEEAELQDWLAADPEHQAALDELEGLWGCLDEIPPEGVDKLKAGLSPGGAGRAPSAVAPQPARGEGCAPPAPPESAG
;
A
#
# COMPACT_ATOMS: atom_id res chain seq x y z
N MET A 1 -26.37 26.98 -12.94
CA MET A 1 -25.53 25.86 -13.43
C MET A 1 -24.03 26.24 -13.47
N ASN A 2 -23.53 26.99 -12.48
CA ASN A 2 -22.12 27.45 -12.44
C ASN A 2 -21.44 27.32 -11.06
N ASP A 3 -22.16 26.88 -10.02
CA ASP A 3 -21.61 26.63 -8.68
C ASP A 3 -20.96 25.25 -8.56
N ALA A 4 -21.61 24.20 -9.08
CA ALA A 4 -21.11 22.83 -8.96
C ALA A 4 -19.75 22.61 -9.67
N ALA A 5 -19.54 23.24 -10.82
CA ALA A 5 -18.26 23.16 -11.53
C ALA A 5 -17.14 23.91 -10.80
N ARG A 6 -17.46 25.01 -10.10
CA ARG A 6 -16.49 25.76 -9.28
C ARG A 6 -16.13 25.01 -8.00
N ASN A 7 -17.07 24.26 -7.42
CA ASN A 7 -16.82 23.40 -6.27
C ASN A 7 -15.93 22.20 -6.64
N ALA A 8 -16.25 21.49 -7.73
CA ALA A 8 -15.46 20.35 -8.18
C ALA A 8 -13.98 20.71 -8.46
N ASP A 9 -13.74 21.91 -8.98
CA ASP A 9 -12.39 22.43 -9.23
C ASP A 9 -11.66 22.83 -7.92
N ALA A 10 -12.40 23.16 -6.86
CA ALA A 10 -11.84 23.39 -5.52
C ALA A 10 -11.54 22.06 -4.81
N GLU A 11 -12.47 21.11 -4.86
CA GLU A 11 -12.30 19.76 -4.32
C GLU A 11 -11.13 19.02 -4.99
N ALA A 12 -10.96 19.19 -6.31
CA ALA A 12 -9.82 18.62 -7.04
C ALA A 12 -8.47 19.21 -6.58
N ARG A 13 -8.42 20.50 -6.23
CA ARG A 13 -7.19 21.14 -5.71
C ARG A 13 -6.85 20.65 -4.31
N GLU A 14 -7.86 20.54 -3.44
CA GLU A 14 -7.69 20.03 -2.08
C GLU A 14 -7.22 18.57 -2.09
N LEU A 15 -7.82 17.73 -2.95
CA LEU A 15 -7.36 16.35 -3.16
C LEU A 15 -5.93 16.30 -3.69
N ALA A 16 -5.57 17.17 -4.63
CA ALA A 16 -4.22 17.21 -5.19
C ALA A 16 -3.16 17.62 -4.16
N ASP A 17 -3.49 18.57 -3.28
CA ASP A 17 -2.61 19.00 -2.18
C ASP A 17 -2.39 17.87 -1.16
N PHE A 18 -3.48 17.20 -0.77
CA PHE A 18 -3.43 16.02 0.09
C PHE A 18 -2.57 14.89 -0.52
N LEU A 19 -2.82 14.55 -1.79
CA LEU A 19 -2.02 13.54 -2.52
C LEU A 19 -0.56 13.97 -2.68
N ALA A 20 -0.29 15.27 -2.82
CA ALA A 20 1.06 15.80 -2.90
C ALA A 20 1.80 15.76 -1.55
N GLY A 21 1.10 15.77 -0.42
CA GLY A 21 1.67 15.50 0.91
C GLY A 21 1.94 14.01 1.14
N GLN A 22 1.03 13.14 0.66
CA GLN A 22 1.18 11.68 0.80
C GLN A 22 2.22 11.07 -0.15
N ALA A 23 2.29 11.53 -1.40
CA ALA A 23 3.22 11.01 -2.40
C ALA A 23 4.71 11.03 -1.96
N PRO A 24 5.26 12.12 -1.38
CA PRO A 24 6.64 12.12 -0.90
C PRO A 24 6.86 11.19 0.28
N VAL A 25 5.89 11.07 1.20
CA VAL A 25 5.95 10.15 2.34
C VAL A 25 5.96 8.70 1.87
N GLN A 26 5.06 8.32 0.97
CA GLN A 26 4.98 6.96 0.43
C GLN A 26 6.23 6.58 -0.38
N VAL A 27 6.81 7.53 -1.13
CA VAL A 27 8.08 7.31 -1.84
C VAL A 27 9.25 7.14 -0.87
N ALA A 28 9.31 7.92 0.21
CA ALA A 28 10.33 7.76 1.24
C ALA A 28 10.21 6.42 1.96
N ALA A 29 9.00 6.01 2.34
CA ALA A 29 8.70 4.72 2.95
C ALA A 29 9.12 3.55 2.05
N ALA A 30 8.81 3.62 0.75
CA ALA A 30 9.25 2.63 -0.22
C ALA A 30 10.78 2.56 -0.34
N GLY A 31 11.46 3.71 -0.30
CA GLY A 31 12.93 3.78 -0.29
C GLY A 31 13.53 3.11 0.95
N TRP A 32 12.96 3.34 2.13
CA TRP A 32 13.38 2.68 3.36
C TRP A 32 13.13 1.17 3.34
N MET A 33 11.98 0.72 2.82
CA MET A 33 11.67 -0.69 2.69
C MET A 33 12.70 -1.41 1.80
N VAL A 34 13.07 -0.86 0.63
CA VAL A 34 14.10 -1.46 -0.23
C VAL A 34 15.44 -1.59 0.50
N ARG A 35 15.90 -0.53 1.18
CA ARG A 35 17.16 -0.59 1.94
C ARG A 35 17.11 -1.62 3.07
N ARG A 36 15.97 -1.80 3.73
CA ARG A 36 15.79 -2.84 4.76
C ARG A 36 15.91 -4.26 4.21
N GLN A 37 15.48 -4.49 2.97
CA GLN A 37 15.64 -5.79 2.32
C GLN A 37 17.11 -6.09 2.00
N ASP A 38 17.91 -5.07 1.67
CA ASP A 38 19.35 -5.20 1.43
C ASP A 38 20.17 -5.28 2.75
N GLY A 39 19.57 -4.82 3.86
CA GLY A 39 20.16 -4.78 5.20
C GLY A 39 20.72 -3.38 5.53
N LEU A 40 20.23 -2.78 6.61
CA LEU A 40 20.65 -1.44 7.05
C LEU A 40 21.97 -1.48 7.83
N SER A 41 22.84 -0.50 7.58
CA SER A 41 23.93 -0.16 8.48
C SER A 41 23.43 0.52 9.76
N PRO A 42 24.26 0.59 10.83
CA PRO A 42 23.87 1.29 12.06
C PRO A 42 23.56 2.77 11.86
N GLU A 43 24.19 3.41 10.88
CA GLU A 43 23.95 4.82 10.51
C GLU A 43 22.60 4.98 9.84
N GLU A 44 22.28 4.11 8.88
CA GLU A 44 20.99 4.11 8.18
C GLU A 44 19.83 3.75 9.11
N GLU A 45 20.04 2.86 10.08
CA GLU A 45 19.04 2.60 11.12
C GLU A 45 18.75 3.87 11.93
N ALA A 46 19.78 4.63 12.33
CA ALA A 46 19.57 5.88 13.05
C ALA A 46 18.82 6.93 12.21
N GLU A 47 19.13 7.03 10.92
CA GLU A 47 18.42 7.90 9.97
C GLU A 47 16.96 7.48 9.76
N LEU A 48 16.69 6.16 9.71
CA LEU A 48 15.32 5.64 9.66
C LEU A 48 14.56 6.02 10.94
N GLN A 49 15.16 5.85 12.11
CA GLN A 49 14.52 6.21 13.38
C GLN A 49 14.25 7.71 13.49
N ASP A 50 15.15 8.57 13.01
CA ASP A 50 14.93 10.02 12.94
C ASP A 50 13.77 10.37 12.00
N TRP A 51 13.72 9.74 10.82
CA TRP A 51 12.63 9.91 9.88
C TRP A 51 11.29 9.46 10.46
N LEU A 52 11.24 8.31 11.14
CA LEU A 52 10.02 7.82 11.81
C LEU A 52 9.58 8.72 12.97
N ALA A 53 10.52 9.31 13.69
CA ALA A 53 10.22 10.22 14.80
C ALA A 53 9.72 11.60 14.34
N ALA A 54 9.99 11.99 13.08
CA ALA A 54 9.63 13.29 12.55
C ALA A 54 8.12 13.47 12.37
N ASP A 55 7.40 12.42 11.96
CA ASP A 55 5.95 12.46 11.73
C ASP A 55 5.30 11.08 11.89
N PRO A 56 4.18 10.94 12.62
CA PRO A 56 3.47 9.66 12.73
C PRO A 56 2.97 9.10 11.38
N GLU A 57 2.73 9.94 10.38
CA GLU A 57 2.36 9.50 9.03
C GLU A 57 3.48 8.69 8.35
N HIS A 58 4.75 8.97 8.68
CA HIS A 58 5.89 8.19 8.18
C HIS A 58 5.86 6.75 8.67
N GLN A 59 5.51 6.54 9.94
CA GLN A 59 5.36 5.20 10.51
C GLN A 59 4.18 4.47 9.86
N ALA A 60 3.03 5.12 9.71
CA ALA A 60 1.86 4.52 9.07
C ALA A 60 2.17 4.08 7.63
N ALA A 61 2.84 4.92 6.84
CA ALA A 61 3.24 4.60 5.47
C ALA A 61 4.19 3.40 5.38
N LEU A 62 5.13 3.28 6.33
CA LEU A 62 6.05 2.15 6.38
C LEU A 62 5.34 0.85 6.80
N ASP A 63 4.49 0.89 7.83
CA ASP A 63 3.67 -0.24 8.28
C ASP A 63 2.74 -0.76 7.17
N GLU A 64 2.10 0.14 6.41
CA GLU A 64 1.26 -0.25 5.26
C GLU A 64 2.05 -1.02 4.20
N LEU A 65 3.25 -0.54 3.86
CA LEU A 65 4.13 -1.20 2.90
C LEU A 65 4.66 -2.55 3.42
N GLU A 66 5.01 -2.64 4.69
CA GLU A 66 5.42 -3.89 5.33
C GLU A 66 4.29 -4.92 5.34
N GLY A 67 3.06 -4.50 5.67
CA GLY A 67 1.89 -5.37 5.63
C GLY A 67 1.60 -5.91 4.23
N LEU A 68 1.70 -5.05 3.21
CA LEU A 68 1.55 -5.46 1.81
C LEU A 68 2.65 -6.44 1.39
N TRP A 69 3.91 -6.17 1.74
CA TRP A 69 5.02 -7.07 1.44
C TRP A 69 4.91 -8.42 2.15
N GLY A 70 4.49 -8.44 3.42
CA GLY A 70 4.22 -9.67 4.15
C GLY A 70 3.16 -10.52 3.45
N CYS A 71 2.06 -9.90 2.99
CA CYS A 71 1.03 -10.62 2.23
C CYS A 71 1.56 -11.25 0.94
N LEU A 72 2.54 -10.61 0.28
CA LEU A 72 3.17 -11.13 -0.93
C LEU A 72 4.12 -12.30 -0.61
N ASP A 73 4.85 -12.23 0.50
CA ASP A 73 5.75 -13.30 0.95
C ASP A 73 5.00 -14.57 1.38
N GLU A 74 3.78 -14.41 1.89
CA GLU A 74 2.90 -15.53 2.25
C GLU A 74 2.31 -16.28 1.05
N ILE A 75 2.48 -15.79 -0.18
CA ILE A 75 1.95 -16.47 -1.38
C ILE A 75 2.75 -17.76 -1.62
N PRO A 76 2.09 -18.93 -1.62
CA PRO A 76 2.80 -20.18 -1.82
C PRO A 76 3.31 -20.30 -3.27
N PRO A 77 4.44 -20.99 -3.50
CA PRO A 77 5.10 -21.04 -4.80
C PRO A 77 4.18 -21.61 -5.90
N GLU A 78 3.30 -22.57 -5.56
CA GLU A 78 2.31 -23.10 -6.49
C GLU A 78 1.26 -22.06 -6.95
N GLY A 79 0.98 -21.05 -6.11
CA GLY A 79 0.12 -19.92 -6.46
C GLY A 79 0.81 -18.99 -7.46
N VAL A 80 2.09 -18.71 -7.23
CA VAL A 80 2.93 -17.92 -8.12
C VAL A 80 3.07 -18.59 -9.51
N ASP A 81 3.31 -19.90 -9.55
CA ASP A 81 3.43 -20.64 -10.81
C ASP A 81 2.13 -20.63 -11.62
N LYS A 82 0.97 -20.77 -10.96
CA LYS A 82 -0.34 -20.65 -11.61
C LYS A 82 -0.57 -19.25 -12.18
N LEU A 83 -0.20 -18.21 -11.43
CA LEU A 83 -0.30 -16.82 -11.89
C LEU A 83 0.59 -16.60 -13.14
N LYS A 84 1.83 -17.07 -13.12
CA LYS A 84 2.77 -16.99 -14.26
C LYS A 84 2.26 -17.76 -15.48
N ALA A 85 1.65 -18.93 -15.28
CA ALA A 85 1.05 -19.71 -16.35
C ALA A 85 -0.13 -18.96 -17.01
N GLY A 86 -0.93 -18.23 -16.23
CA GLY A 86 -2.04 -17.41 -16.74
C GLY A 86 -1.62 -16.12 -17.45
N LEU A 87 -0.49 -15.52 -17.05
CA LEU A 87 0.09 -14.32 -17.69
C LEU A 87 0.86 -14.63 -18.98
N SER A 88 1.13 -15.91 -19.26
CA SER A 88 1.83 -16.30 -20.48
C SER A 88 0.98 -15.93 -21.70
N PRO A 89 1.54 -15.20 -22.69
CA PRO A 89 0.77 -14.56 -23.78
C PRO A 89 0.08 -15.56 -24.74
N GLY A 90 0.21 -16.86 -24.51
CA GLY A 90 -0.50 -17.93 -25.22
C GLY A 90 -1.76 -18.45 -24.51
N GLY A 91 -2.11 -17.94 -23.33
CA GLY A 91 -3.29 -18.32 -22.55
C GLY A 91 -4.58 -17.71 -23.08
N ALA A 92 -4.96 -18.02 -24.32
CA ALA A 92 -6.28 -17.69 -24.83
C ALA A 92 -7.34 -18.33 -23.92
N GLY A 93 -8.00 -17.50 -23.11
CA GLY A 93 -9.34 -17.71 -22.59
C GLY A 93 -9.59 -19.03 -21.87
N ARG A 94 -9.41 -19.05 -20.56
CA ARG A 94 -10.33 -19.81 -19.70
C ARG A 94 -10.75 -18.95 -18.53
N ALA A 95 -11.88 -18.27 -18.69
CA ALA A 95 -12.69 -17.90 -17.56
C ALA A 95 -13.34 -19.18 -17.01
N PRO A 96 -13.13 -19.57 -15.74
CA PRO A 96 -14.18 -20.22 -14.99
C PRO A 96 -15.12 -19.11 -14.49
N SER A 97 -16.08 -18.73 -15.34
CA SER A 97 -17.29 -18.09 -14.88
C SER A 97 -18.07 -19.14 -14.09
N ALA A 98 -17.84 -19.20 -12.77
CA ALA A 98 -18.78 -19.57 -11.73
C ALA A 98 -18.05 -19.74 -10.39
N VAL A 99 -18.02 -18.69 -9.57
CA VAL A 99 -18.12 -18.86 -8.11
C VAL A 99 -19.24 -17.94 -7.61
N ALA A 100 -20.39 -18.54 -7.34
CA ALA A 100 -21.44 -17.94 -6.52
C ALA A 100 -20.90 -17.71 -5.08
N PRO A 101 -21.51 -16.81 -4.30
CA PRO A 101 -20.84 -16.18 -3.17
C PRO A 101 -20.72 -17.14 -1.98
N GLN A 102 -19.52 -17.24 -1.39
CA GLN A 102 -19.33 -17.85 -0.08
C GLN A 102 -18.92 -16.78 0.93
N PRO A 103 -19.70 -16.57 2.01
CA PRO A 103 -19.35 -15.69 3.10
C PRO A 103 -18.43 -16.45 4.07
N ALA A 104 -17.18 -16.02 4.15
CA ALA A 104 -16.35 -16.23 5.33
C ALA A 104 -15.34 -15.08 5.33
N ARG A 105 -15.58 -14.10 6.21
CA ARG A 105 -14.54 -13.21 6.67
C ARG A 105 -13.50 -14.09 7.37
N GLY A 106 -12.54 -14.60 6.60
CA GLY A 106 -11.20 -14.77 7.11
C GLY A 106 -10.64 -13.38 7.20
N GLU A 107 -10.25 -12.98 8.40
CA GLU A 107 -9.50 -11.76 8.67
C GLU A 107 -8.20 -11.84 7.85
N GLY A 108 -8.27 -11.37 6.60
CA GLY A 108 -7.08 -11.03 5.84
C GLY A 108 -6.41 -9.86 6.54
N CYS A 109 -5.07 -9.85 6.50
CA CYS A 109 -4.18 -8.82 7.02
C CYS A 109 -4.88 -7.46 7.12
N ALA A 110 -5.40 -7.17 8.32
CA ALA A 110 -6.03 -5.89 8.60
C ALA A 110 -4.88 -4.92 8.89
N PRO A 111 -4.74 -3.83 8.14
CA PRO A 111 -3.74 -2.82 8.46
C PRO A 111 -4.00 -2.28 9.87
N PRO A 112 -2.96 -1.91 10.65
CA PRO A 112 -3.16 -1.27 11.95
C PRO A 112 -3.99 0.00 11.75
N ALA A 113 -5.10 0.12 12.49
CA ALA A 113 -5.93 1.31 12.46
C ALA A 113 -5.12 2.53 12.98
N PRO A 114 -5.26 3.72 12.37
CA PRO A 114 -4.59 4.93 12.85
C PRO A 114 -5.07 5.29 14.26
N PRO A 115 -4.23 5.92 15.11
CA PRO A 115 -4.68 6.42 16.41
C PRO A 115 -5.71 7.53 16.19
N GLU A 116 -6.96 7.27 16.60
CA GLU A 116 -8.02 8.28 16.64
C GLU A 116 -7.59 9.42 17.58
N SER A 117 -7.34 10.59 17.01
CA SER A 117 -7.08 11.83 17.74
C SER A 117 -8.25 12.15 18.67
N ALA A 118 -8.04 11.99 19.98
CA ALA A 118 -8.97 12.46 21.01
C ALA A 118 -9.02 13.99 21.02
N GLY A 119 -10.23 14.55 20.98
CA GLY A 119 -10.52 15.98 20.97
C GLY A 119 -10.55 16.66 22.32
#